data_AF-A0AAV7BQP9-F1
#
_entry.id   AF-A0AAV7BQP9-F1
#
_cell.length_a   1.000
_cell.length_b   1.000
_cell.length_c   1.000
_cell.angle_alpha   90.00
_cell.angle_beta   90.00
_cell.angle_gamma   90.00
#
_symmetry.space_group_name_H-M   'P 1'
#
loop_
_entity.id
_entity.type
_entity.pdbx_description
1 polymer ?
#
loop_
_entity_poly.entity_id
_entity_poly.type
_entity_poly.pdbx_seq_one_letter_code
_entity_poly.pdbx_strand_id
1 'polypeptide(L)'
;MKSEDQQQPEVTDYNEVVEKPHRPKRYRLYFDDELPDSQLESGSALKFLKDPRETSRHIVQDAFKKFLKMEGKDSVVATHLVNGNSQVALKIKVDTYSENKFDPMKRPVTFGVEGRNIYFCCTNKELHLTEADIKNKEEHDQMSPFTFYCRESENDSNLLTFESVDCPGYFLSTSQKDTDKLQIRPKNDQAVLTDFMFSPDFP
;
A
#
# COMPACT_ATOMS: atom_id res chain seq x y z
N MET A 1 -56.98 -42.72 -34.66
CA MET A 1 -56.18 -42.43 -35.86
C MET A 1 -56.48 -41.00 -36.30
N LYS A 2 -55.57 -40.08 -35.98
CA LYS A 2 -55.35 -38.73 -36.54
C LYS A 2 -54.01 -38.29 -35.92
N SER A 3 -52.91 -38.51 -36.64
CA SER A 3 -52.22 -37.52 -37.49
C SER A 3 -51.41 -36.55 -36.65
N GLU A 4 -50.09 -36.76 -36.70
CA GLU A 4 -49.02 -35.91 -36.21
C GLU A 4 -49.09 -34.53 -36.85
N ASP A 5 -48.86 -33.48 -36.07
CA ASP A 5 -48.25 -32.25 -36.57
C ASP A 5 -47.13 -31.86 -35.59
N GLN A 6 -45.95 -31.72 -36.17
CA GLN A 6 -44.69 -31.40 -35.53
C GLN A 6 -44.63 -29.90 -35.24
N GLN A 7 -44.26 -29.52 -34.03
CA GLN A 7 -43.68 -28.21 -33.76
C GLN A 7 -42.65 -28.34 -32.64
N GLN A 8 -41.38 -28.41 -33.04
CA GLN A 8 -40.25 -28.11 -32.15
C GLN A 8 -40.30 -26.63 -31.76
N PRO A 9 -39.94 -26.30 -30.50
CA PRO A 9 -39.21 -25.08 -30.23
C PRO A 9 -37.75 -25.38 -29.87
N GLU A 10 -36.94 -24.45 -30.33
CA GLU A 10 -35.49 -24.38 -30.31
C GLU A 10 -34.85 -24.64 -28.95
N VAL A 11 -33.72 -25.36 -29.00
CA VAL A 11 -32.72 -25.40 -27.94
C VAL A 11 -32.16 -23.99 -27.79
N THR A 12 -32.53 -23.30 -26.72
CA THR A 12 -31.84 -22.07 -26.31
C THR A 12 -30.68 -22.46 -25.40
N ASP A 13 -29.49 -22.15 -25.90
CA ASP A 13 -28.19 -22.34 -25.27
C ASP A 13 -28.12 -21.45 -24.02
N TYR A 14 -28.17 -22.05 -22.83
CA TYR A 14 -27.95 -21.35 -21.56
C TYR A 14 -26.46 -21.05 -21.42
N ASN A 15 -25.99 -20.01 -22.13
CA ASN A 15 -24.74 -19.36 -21.78
C ASN A 15 -24.98 -18.54 -20.51
N GLU A 16 -24.61 -19.14 -19.39
CA GLU A 16 -24.47 -18.49 -18.09
C GLU A 16 -23.48 -17.33 -18.23
N VAL A 17 -24.00 -16.10 -18.31
CA VAL A 17 -23.17 -14.90 -18.28
C VAL A 17 -22.62 -14.78 -16.87
N VAL A 18 -21.40 -15.30 -16.67
CA VAL A 18 -20.61 -15.02 -15.48
C VAL A 18 -20.36 -13.52 -15.45
N GLU A 19 -21.13 -12.79 -14.65
CA GLU A 19 -20.88 -11.39 -14.34
C GLU A 19 -19.47 -11.27 -13.76
N LYS A 20 -18.55 -10.74 -14.57
CA LYS A 20 -17.22 -10.37 -14.10
C LYS A 20 -17.38 -9.31 -13.01
N PRO A 21 -16.66 -9.42 -11.87
CA PRO A 21 -16.73 -8.42 -10.83
C PRO A 21 -16.43 -7.04 -11.39
N HIS A 22 -17.30 -6.10 -11.05
CA HIS A 22 -17.28 -4.70 -11.50
C HIS A 22 -15.94 -4.07 -11.09
N ARG A 23 -15.00 -3.95 -12.03
CA ARG A 23 -13.76 -3.19 -11.80
C ARG A 23 -14.13 -1.73 -11.58
N PRO A 24 -13.62 -1.05 -10.53
CA PRO A 24 -13.79 0.38 -10.43
C PRO A 24 -13.14 1.05 -11.64
N LYS A 25 -13.93 1.87 -12.34
CA LYS A 25 -13.48 2.63 -13.51
C LYS A 25 -12.33 3.56 -13.09
N ARG A 26 -11.26 3.60 -13.89
CA ARG A 26 -10.18 4.58 -13.76
C ARG A 26 -10.77 5.98 -13.92
N TYR A 27 -11.00 6.68 -12.81
CA TYR A 27 -11.29 8.10 -12.84
C TYR A 27 -9.98 8.88 -12.93
N ARG A 28 -9.75 9.46 -14.10
CA ARG A 28 -8.67 10.42 -14.36
C ARG A 28 -9.20 11.78 -13.91
N LEU A 29 -8.84 12.21 -12.72
CA LEU A 29 -8.98 13.60 -12.31
C LEU A 29 -7.59 14.22 -12.36
N TYR A 30 -7.37 15.02 -13.40
CA TYR A 30 -6.19 15.86 -13.54
C TYR A 30 -6.32 17.02 -12.56
N PHE A 31 -5.25 17.30 -11.83
CA PHE A 31 -5.02 18.65 -11.33
C PHE A 31 -4.48 19.43 -12.52
N ASP A 32 -5.14 20.54 -12.85
CA ASP A 32 -4.68 21.52 -13.84
C ASP A 32 -3.43 22.21 -13.29
N ASP A 33 -2.29 21.56 -13.48
CA ASP A 33 -0.97 22.15 -13.66
C ASP A 33 -0.21 21.13 -14.50
N GLU A 34 0.04 21.47 -15.78
CA GLU A 34 0.68 20.60 -16.76
C GLU A 34 2.08 20.18 -16.30
N LEU A 35 2.15 19.04 -15.60
CA LEU A 35 3.38 18.27 -15.52
C LEU A 35 3.63 17.69 -16.92
N PRO A 36 4.82 17.90 -17.52
CA PRO A 36 5.08 17.45 -18.88
C PRO A 36 4.91 15.93 -18.98
N ASP A 37 4.15 15.51 -19.99
CA ASP A 37 3.76 14.13 -20.35
C ASP A 37 4.95 13.15 -20.61
N SER A 38 6.20 13.56 -20.33
CA SER A 38 7.41 12.80 -20.64
C SER A 38 7.98 11.95 -19.48
N GLN A 39 7.28 11.83 -18.34
CA GLN A 39 7.75 11.05 -17.19
C GLN A 39 6.77 9.95 -16.71
N LEU A 40 5.70 9.66 -17.46
CA LEU A 40 4.85 8.51 -17.17
C LEU A 40 5.40 7.24 -17.87
N GLU A 41 6.65 6.89 -17.59
CA GLU A 41 7.09 5.53 -17.89
C GLU A 41 6.31 4.57 -17.01
N SER A 42 5.83 3.47 -17.60
CA SER A 42 5.35 2.28 -16.90
C SER A 42 6.50 1.69 -16.07
N GLY A 43 6.80 2.32 -14.95
CA GLY A 43 8.04 2.11 -14.22
C GLY A 43 7.75 1.73 -12.78
N SER A 44 8.09 0.48 -12.46
CA SER A 44 8.29 -0.10 -11.13
C SER A 44 8.30 0.92 -9.97
N ALA A 45 7.35 0.82 -9.04
CA ALA A 45 7.32 1.66 -7.84
C ALA A 45 8.54 1.46 -6.94
N LEU A 46 9.24 0.32 -7.05
CA LEU A 46 10.51 0.10 -6.36
C LEU A 46 11.58 1.11 -6.78
N LYS A 47 11.38 1.86 -7.88
CA LYS A 47 12.27 2.96 -8.28
C LYS A 47 12.40 4.06 -7.24
N PHE A 48 11.37 4.26 -6.42
CA PHE A 48 11.37 5.24 -5.35
C PHE A 48 12.15 4.78 -4.11
N LEU A 49 12.54 3.51 -4.07
CA LEU A 49 13.24 2.85 -2.96
C LEU A 49 14.53 2.16 -3.44
N LYS A 50 15.13 2.63 -4.54
CA LYS A 50 16.12 1.90 -5.33
C LYS A 50 17.49 1.81 -4.69
N ASP A 51 17.97 2.87 -4.02
CA ASP A 51 19.29 2.86 -3.42
C ASP A 51 19.21 2.17 -2.05
N PRO A 52 19.95 1.07 -1.83
CA PRO A 52 19.84 0.25 -0.63
C PRO A 52 20.54 0.83 0.63
N ARG A 53 20.95 2.09 0.64
CA ARG A 53 21.44 2.78 1.86
C ARG A 53 20.98 4.24 1.94
N GLU A 54 19.84 4.53 1.35
CA GLU A 54 19.33 5.89 1.24
C GLU A 54 18.07 6.08 2.10
N THR A 55 18.08 7.17 2.87
CA THR A 55 16.86 7.70 3.48
C THR A 55 16.14 8.53 2.43
N SER A 56 14.91 8.16 2.09
CA SER A 56 14.07 8.89 1.15
C SER A 56 12.79 9.40 1.82
N ARG A 57 12.20 10.48 1.31
CA ARG A 57 11.01 11.10 1.88
C ARG A 57 9.85 11.01 0.90
N HIS A 58 8.71 10.57 1.41
CA HIS A 58 7.54 10.28 0.58
C HIS A 58 6.25 10.77 1.21
N ILE A 59 5.31 11.11 0.33
CA ILE A 59 3.89 11.16 0.64
C ILE A 59 3.30 9.83 0.19
N VAL A 60 2.54 9.20 1.09
CA VAL A 60 1.99 7.86 0.88
C VAL A 60 0.47 7.93 0.77
N GLN A 61 -0.05 7.24 -0.25
CA GLN A 61 -1.47 7.01 -0.44
C GLN A 61 -1.76 5.52 -0.51
N ASP A 62 -2.95 5.09 -0.07
CA ASP A 62 -3.42 3.74 -0.41
C ASP A 62 -3.98 3.69 -1.85
N ALA A 63 -4.35 2.49 -2.30
CA ALA A 63 -4.94 2.27 -3.62
C ALA A 63 -6.22 3.08 -3.89
N PHE A 64 -6.88 3.57 -2.85
CA PHE A 64 -8.10 4.39 -2.92
C PHE A 64 -7.79 5.89 -2.83
N LYS A 65 -6.51 6.28 -2.90
CA LYS A 65 -6.04 7.68 -2.83
C LYS A 65 -6.26 8.33 -1.47
N LYS A 66 -6.46 7.53 -0.41
CA LYS A 66 -6.42 8.06 0.97
C LYS A 66 -4.99 8.34 1.37
N PHE A 67 -4.74 9.53 1.91
CA PHE A 67 -3.44 9.90 2.45
C PHE A 67 -3.32 9.41 3.89
N LEU A 68 -2.09 9.10 4.29
CA LEU A 68 -1.77 8.90 5.69
C LEU A 68 -1.67 10.26 6.40
N LYS A 69 -2.18 10.34 7.63
CA LYS A 69 -2.14 11.54 8.46
C LYS A 69 -1.94 11.16 9.92
N MET A 70 -1.22 11.99 10.67
CA MET A 70 -1.16 11.86 12.13
C MET A 70 -2.50 12.22 12.76
N GLU A 71 -3.02 11.34 13.61
CA GLU A 71 -4.10 11.60 14.53
C GLU A 71 -3.54 11.60 15.94
N GLY A 72 -3.50 12.77 16.59
CA GLY A 72 -2.83 12.91 17.88
C GLY A 72 -1.30 12.72 17.78
N LYS A 73 -0.71 12.08 18.78
CA LYS A 73 0.75 11.95 18.90
C LYS A 73 1.29 10.60 18.44
N ASP A 74 0.45 9.57 18.47
CA ASP A 74 0.83 8.16 18.45
C ASP A 74 -0.04 7.30 17.51
N SER A 75 -0.92 7.92 16.72
CA SER A 75 -1.78 7.23 15.76
C SER A 75 -1.63 7.79 14.35
N VAL A 76 -1.69 6.91 13.35
CA VAL A 76 -1.80 7.26 11.93
C VAL A 76 -3.15 6.78 11.43
N VAL A 77 -3.84 7.61 10.67
CA VAL A 77 -5.11 7.28 10.02
C VAL A 77 -5.00 7.48 8.52
N ALA A 78 -5.84 6.76 7.76
CA ALA A 78 -5.97 6.93 6.32
C ALA A 78 -7.24 7.72 5.99
N THR A 79 -7.12 8.84 5.27
CA THR A 79 -8.27 9.70 4.96
C THR A 79 -8.11 10.36 3.60
N HIS A 80 -9.23 10.63 2.92
CA HIS A 80 -9.22 11.58 1.82
C HIS A 80 -8.97 12.98 2.37
N LEU A 81 -8.08 13.75 1.73
CA LEU A 81 -7.81 15.13 2.11
C LEU A 81 -8.75 16.06 1.35
N VAL A 82 -9.54 16.84 2.08
CA VAL A 82 -10.45 17.84 1.52
C VAL A 82 -9.64 18.95 0.84
N ASN A 83 -10.06 19.35 -0.36
CA ASN A 83 -9.43 20.39 -1.19
C ASN A 83 -7.96 20.12 -1.57
N GLY A 84 -7.52 18.85 -1.57
CA GLY A 84 -6.18 18.49 -2.03
C GLY A 84 -5.05 19.09 -1.19
N ASN A 85 -5.31 19.47 0.06
CA ASN A 85 -4.29 20.04 0.96
C ASN A 85 -3.29 18.95 1.39
N SER A 86 -2.37 18.57 0.51
CA SER A 86 -1.31 17.59 0.77
C SER A 86 -0.33 18.03 1.86
N GLN A 87 -0.34 19.30 2.28
CA GLN A 87 0.51 19.78 3.37
C GLN A 87 0.18 19.15 4.72
N VAL A 88 -1.05 18.63 4.90
CA VAL A 88 -1.41 17.88 6.11
C VAL A 88 -1.16 16.38 5.99
N ALA A 89 -0.72 15.90 4.83
CA ALA A 89 -0.33 14.51 4.66
C ALA A 89 0.92 14.22 5.49
N LEU A 90 0.96 13.01 6.06
CA LEU A 90 2.11 12.51 6.77
C LEU A 90 3.26 12.31 5.79
N LYS A 91 4.34 13.07 6.01
CA LYS A 91 5.63 12.85 5.35
C LYS A 91 6.35 11.70 6.04
N ILE A 92 6.66 10.66 5.29
CA ILE A 92 7.29 9.44 5.79
C ILE A 92 8.73 9.39 5.29
N LYS A 93 9.67 9.21 6.22
CA LYS A 93 11.04 8.78 5.93
C LYS A 93 11.05 7.28 5.73
N VAL A 94 11.64 6.83 4.64
CA VAL A 94 11.86 5.41 4.37
C VAL A 94 13.35 5.17 4.32
N ASP A 95 13.84 4.37 5.26
CA ASP A 95 15.23 3.90 5.26
C ASP A 95 15.27 2.51 4.64
N THR A 96 16.08 2.33 3.60
CA THR A 96 16.33 1.05 2.93
C THR A 96 17.61 0.42 3.46
N TYR A 97 17.66 -0.91 3.52
CA TYR A 97 18.85 -1.63 4.00
C TYR A 97 19.38 -2.59 2.93
N SER A 98 20.69 -2.49 2.65
CA SER A 98 21.41 -3.29 1.65
C SER A 98 21.72 -4.69 2.10
N GLU A 99 21.89 -4.87 3.42
CA GLU A 99 22.17 -6.17 3.99
C GLU A 99 20.86 -6.89 4.21
N ASN A 100 20.56 -7.76 3.27
CA ASN A 100 19.42 -8.63 3.38
C ASN A 100 19.77 -9.83 4.27
N LYS A 101 19.86 -9.60 5.58
CA LYS A 101 20.02 -10.67 6.57
C LYS A 101 18.74 -11.50 6.72
N PHE A 102 17.64 -11.08 6.09
CA PHE A 102 16.29 -11.55 6.38
C PHE A 102 15.68 -12.39 5.22
N ASP A 103 15.71 -11.94 3.95
CA ASP A 103 15.31 -12.69 2.73
C ASP A 103 15.80 -11.99 1.45
N PRO A 104 16.79 -12.53 0.70
CA PRO A 104 17.43 -11.91 -0.48
C PRO A 104 16.49 -11.33 -1.53
N MET A 105 15.28 -11.85 -1.65
CA MET A 105 14.28 -11.45 -2.64
C MET A 105 13.35 -10.33 -2.15
N LYS A 106 13.45 -9.92 -0.89
CA LYS A 106 12.62 -8.90 -0.25
C LYS A 106 13.47 -7.70 0.14
N ARG A 107 12.98 -6.47 -0.05
CA ARG A 107 13.73 -5.27 0.36
C ARG A 107 13.31 -4.86 1.78
N PRO A 108 14.15 -5.02 2.81
CA PRO A 108 13.84 -4.52 4.15
C PRO A 108 13.83 -2.99 4.16
N VAL A 109 12.79 -2.42 4.76
CA VAL A 109 12.59 -0.98 4.94
C VAL A 109 12.08 -0.69 6.34
N THR A 110 12.39 0.49 6.88
CA THR A 110 11.73 1.04 8.06
C THR A 110 10.96 2.30 7.69
N PHE A 111 9.92 2.62 8.46
CA PHE A 111 9.10 3.82 8.25
C PHE A 111 9.23 4.75 9.45
N GLY A 112 9.85 5.91 9.24
CA GLY A 112 9.96 6.98 10.21
C GLY A 112 8.99 8.12 9.91
N VAL A 113 8.47 8.76 10.95
CA VAL A 113 7.73 10.03 10.80
C VAL A 113 8.74 11.17 10.57
N GLU A 114 8.56 11.95 9.51
CA GLU A 114 9.46 13.06 9.20
C GLU A 114 9.49 14.09 10.34
N GLY A 115 10.70 14.58 10.66
CA GLY A 115 10.93 15.53 11.76
C GLY A 115 10.75 14.95 13.18
N ARG A 116 10.49 13.64 13.33
CA ARG A 116 10.38 12.97 14.63
C ARG A 116 11.28 11.73 14.70
N ASN A 117 11.57 11.28 15.91
CA ASN A 117 12.25 10.01 16.18
C ASN A 117 11.25 8.87 16.43
N ILE A 118 10.13 8.90 15.71
CA ILE A 118 9.01 7.97 15.85
C ILE A 118 8.94 7.10 14.61
N TYR A 119 8.83 5.79 14.81
CA TYR A 119 8.84 4.80 13.76
C TYR A 119 7.66 3.84 13.86
N PHE A 120 7.30 3.25 12.73
CA PHE A 120 6.30 2.21 12.67
C PHE A 120 6.90 0.94 13.27
N CYS A 121 6.20 0.36 14.22
CA CYS A 121 6.62 -0.83 14.97
C CYS A 121 5.47 -1.83 14.94
N CYS A 122 5.76 -3.06 14.52
CA CYS A 122 4.84 -4.17 14.56
C CYS A 122 5.29 -5.16 15.63
N THR A 123 4.41 -5.40 16.59
CA THR A 123 4.61 -6.39 17.65
C THR A 123 3.28 -7.04 17.96
N ASN A 124 3.25 -8.34 18.22
CA ASN A 124 2.02 -9.06 18.56
C ASN A 124 0.88 -8.87 17.53
N LYS A 125 1.22 -8.72 16.24
CA LYS A 125 0.27 -8.50 15.13
C LYS A 125 -0.50 -7.18 15.21
N GLU A 126 0.01 -6.22 15.99
CA GLU A 126 -0.52 -4.86 16.07
C GLU A 126 0.51 -3.87 15.53
N LEU A 127 0.03 -2.73 15.04
CA LEU A 127 0.87 -1.62 14.58
C LEU A 127 0.87 -0.51 15.62
N HIS A 128 2.07 -0.04 15.96
CA HIS A 128 2.28 1.05 16.90
C HIS A 128 3.24 2.08 16.32
N LEU A 129 3.13 3.31 16.82
CA LEU A 129 4.17 4.32 16.67
C LEU A 129 5.05 4.30 17.90
N THR A 130 6.34 4.04 17.71
CA THR A 130 7.30 3.90 18.82
C THR A 130 8.47 4.84 18.63
N GLU A 131 8.85 5.55 19.69
CA GLU A 131 10.09 6.32 19.71
C GLU A 131 11.29 5.38 19.76
N ALA A 132 12.21 5.50 18.80
CA ALA A 132 13.34 4.60 18.67
C ALA A 132 14.51 5.27 17.96
N ASP A 133 15.72 5.09 18.47
CA ASP A 133 16.95 5.44 17.74
C ASP A 133 17.38 4.26 16.86
N ILE A 134 16.80 4.17 15.66
CA ILE A 134 17.01 3.06 14.74
C ILE A 134 18.41 3.07 14.12
N LYS A 135 19.07 4.24 14.05
CA LYS A 135 20.41 4.35 13.45
C LYS A 135 21.50 3.65 14.26
N ASN A 136 21.29 3.52 15.56
CA ASN A 136 22.24 2.90 16.49
C ASN A 136 21.86 1.45 16.88
N LYS A 137 20.77 0.91 16.32
CA LYS A 137 20.37 -0.48 16.55
C LYS A 137 21.06 -1.40 15.54
N GLU A 138 22.16 -2.01 15.97
CA GLU A 138 22.96 -2.91 15.12
C GLU A 138 22.48 -4.38 15.19
N GLU A 139 21.68 -4.74 16.21
CA GLU A 139 21.23 -6.12 16.43
C GLU A 139 19.90 -6.43 15.72
N HIS A 140 19.88 -7.57 15.04
CA HIS A 140 18.75 -8.08 14.24
C HIS A 140 17.42 -8.08 14.99
N ASP A 141 17.39 -8.66 16.19
CA ASP A 141 16.15 -8.81 16.97
C ASP A 141 15.59 -7.48 17.45
N GLN A 142 16.45 -6.46 17.60
CA GLN A 142 16.03 -5.12 18.02
C GLN A 142 15.40 -4.31 16.86
N MET A 143 15.64 -4.74 15.63
CA MET A 143 15.21 -4.11 14.38
C MET A 143 13.99 -4.78 13.75
N SER A 144 13.80 -6.10 13.96
CA SER A 144 12.68 -6.85 13.36
C SER A 144 11.31 -6.22 13.57
N PRO A 145 10.94 -5.71 14.78
CA PRO A 145 9.65 -5.04 14.97
C PRO A 145 9.45 -3.80 14.10
N PHE A 146 10.53 -3.11 13.73
CA PHE A 146 10.47 -1.86 12.95
C PHE A 146 10.60 -2.10 11.44
N THR A 147 10.90 -3.33 11.03
CA THR A 147 11.28 -3.66 9.66
C THR A 147 10.11 -4.28 8.91
N PHE A 148 9.94 -3.84 7.68
CA PHE A 148 8.98 -4.35 6.73
C PHE A 148 9.66 -4.77 5.44
N TYR A 149 9.19 -5.85 4.84
CA TYR A 149 9.58 -6.23 3.50
C TYR A 149 8.71 -5.51 2.47
N CYS A 150 9.36 -4.69 1.65
CA CYS A 150 8.74 -4.02 0.52
C CYS A 150 8.76 -4.92 -0.73
N ARG A 151 7.63 -4.98 -1.43
CA ARG A 151 7.45 -5.63 -2.74
C ARG A 151 6.50 -4.83 -3.62
N GLU A 152 6.59 -5.00 -4.92
CA GLU A 152 5.53 -4.54 -5.82
C GLU A 152 4.24 -5.31 -5.55
N SER A 153 3.11 -4.63 -5.71
CA SER A 153 1.80 -5.28 -5.68
C SER A 153 1.66 -6.22 -6.87
N GLU A 154 1.02 -7.36 -6.63
CA GLU A 154 0.66 -8.33 -7.68
C GLU A 154 -0.39 -7.74 -8.66
N ASN A 155 -1.13 -6.70 -8.23
CA ASN A 155 -2.21 -6.09 -9.01
C ASN A 155 -1.76 -4.91 -9.87
N ASP A 156 -0.77 -4.15 -9.40
CA ASP A 156 -0.26 -2.94 -10.08
C ASP A 156 1.20 -2.69 -9.66
N SER A 157 2.13 -2.71 -10.61
CA SER A 157 3.56 -2.50 -10.34
C SER A 157 3.90 -1.06 -9.91
N ASN A 158 2.93 -0.13 -9.99
CA ASN A 158 3.05 1.21 -9.41
C ASN A 158 2.65 1.28 -7.94
N LEU A 159 2.18 0.16 -7.37
CA LEU A 159 1.83 0.04 -5.96
C LEU A 159 2.81 -0.89 -5.25
N LEU A 160 2.99 -0.65 -3.96
CA LEU A 160 3.87 -1.40 -3.07
C LEU A 160 3.05 -2.04 -1.95
N THR A 161 3.51 -3.21 -1.52
CA THR A 161 3.01 -3.93 -0.34
C THR A 161 4.13 -4.07 0.67
N PHE A 162 3.76 -4.08 1.95
CA PHE A 162 4.71 -4.09 3.05
C PHE A 162 4.35 -5.17 4.07
N GLU A 163 5.12 -6.25 4.09
CA GLU A 163 4.94 -7.35 5.04
C GLU A 163 5.80 -7.11 6.28
N SER A 164 5.26 -7.31 7.48
CA SER A 164 6.05 -7.24 8.72
C SER A 164 7.10 -8.35 8.76
N VAL A 165 8.33 -8.01 9.17
CA VAL A 165 9.38 -9.00 9.45
C VAL A 165 9.08 -9.76 10.75
N ASP A 166 8.64 -9.06 11.80
CA ASP A 166 8.32 -9.63 13.11
C ASP A 166 7.05 -10.49 13.11
N CYS A 167 6.08 -10.14 12.26
CA CYS A 167 4.83 -10.86 12.09
C CYS A 167 4.63 -11.33 10.63
N PRO A 168 5.32 -12.40 10.18
CA PRO A 168 5.21 -12.90 8.81
C PRO A 168 3.78 -13.22 8.39
N GLY A 169 3.44 -12.91 7.14
CA GLY A 169 2.09 -13.03 6.59
C GLY A 169 1.13 -11.88 6.92
N TYR A 170 1.56 -10.91 7.75
CA TYR A 170 0.79 -9.71 8.06
C TYR A 170 1.38 -8.48 7.38
N PHE A 171 0.50 -7.63 6.85
CA PHE A 171 0.82 -6.55 5.95
C PHE A 171 0.31 -5.22 6.46
N LEU A 172 1.05 -4.14 6.20
CA LEU A 172 0.58 -2.78 6.43
C LEU A 172 -0.73 -2.60 5.65
N SER A 173 -1.76 -2.10 6.32
CA SER A 173 -3.12 -2.12 5.80
C SER A 173 -3.93 -0.92 6.24
N THR A 174 -4.76 -0.40 5.33
CA THR A 174 -5.80 0.58 5.65
C THR A 174 -7.19 -0.06 5.58
N SER A 175 -8.14 0.52 6.31
CA SER A 175 -9.56 0.18 6.18
C SER A 175 -10.14 0.77 4.89
N GLN A 176 -11.29 0.25 4.47
CA GLN A 176 -12.10 0.90 3.44
C GLN A 176 -12.73 2.20 3.94
N LYS A 177 -12.95 2.34 5.26
CA LYS A 177 -13.50 3.56 5.86
C LYS A 177 -12.43 4.63 6.00
N ASP A 178 -12.84 5.88 5.81
CA ASP A 178 -12.00 7.03 6.11
C ASP A 178 -11.78 7.17 7.61
N THR A 179 -10.62 7.72 7.97
CA THR A 179 -10.19 8.04 9.35
C THR A 179 -9.97 6.85 10.27
N ASP A 180 -10.16 5.62 9.79
CA ASP A 180 -9.73 4.43 10.51
C ASP A 180 -8.20 4.38 10.62
N LYS A 181 -7.73 3.82 11.74
CA LYS A 181 -6.31 3.69 12.04
C LYS A 181 -5.61 2.77 11.03
N LEU A 182 -4.37 3.14 10.72
CA LEU A 182 -3.44 2.28 10.02
C LEU A 182 -3.15 1.05 10.89
N GLN A 183 -3.15 -0.12 10.27
CA GLN A 183 -3.10 -1.40 10.97
C GLN A 183 -2.22 -2.41 10.22
N ILE A 184 -2.03 -3.56 10.85
CA ILE A 184 -1.36 -4.72 10.26
C ILE A 184 -2.37 -5.86 10.18
N ARG A 185 -2.55 -6.48 9.01
CA ARG A 185 -3.56 -7.51 8.79
C ARG A 185 -3.04 -8.66 7.91
N PRO A 186 -3.57 -9.88 8.05
CA PRO A 186 -3.23 -10.98 7.15
C PRO A 186 -3.51 -10.62 5.68
N LYS A 187 -2.66 -11.06 4.75
CA LYS A 187 -2.81 -10.78 3.30
C LYS A 187 -4.18 -11.18 2.72
N ASN A 188 -4.79 -12.23 3.27
CA ASN A 188 -6.07 -12.78 2.79
C ASN A 188 -7.29 -12.07 3.39
N ASP A 189 -7.11 -11.05 4.22
CA ASP A 189 -8.22 -10.25 4.75
C ASP A 189 -8.75 -9.32 3.66
N GLN A 190 -9.87 -9.71 3.04
CA GLN A 190 -10.50 -8.93 1.96
C GLN A 190 -11.15 -7.63 2.46
N ALA A 191 -11.26 -7.40 3.77
CA ALA A 191 -11.84 -6.20 4.33
C ALA A 191 -10.89 -4.99 4.32
N VAL A 192 -9.63 -5.18 3.94
CA VAL A 192 -8.59 -4.15 4.02
C VAL A 192 -7.83 -3.96 2.71
N LEU A 193 -7.13 -2.82 2.62
CA LEU A 193 -6.30 -2.45 1.48
C LEU A 193 -4.83 -2.52 1.91
N THR A 194 -4.02 -3.26 1.16
CA THR A 194 -2.57 -3.45 1.44
C THR A 194 -1.66 -2.76 0.43
N ASP A 195 -2.24 -2.19 -0.62
CA ASP A 195 -1.52 -1.60 -1.75
C ASP A 195 -1.37 -0.09 -1.54
N PHE A 196 -0.13 0.39 -1.62
CA PHE A 196 0.22 1.79 -1.41
C PHE A 196 1.01 2.39 -2.56
N MET A 197 0.73 3.64 -2.88
CA MET A 197 1.48 4.45 -3.83
C MET A 197 2.40 5.39 -3.07
N PHE A 198 3.68 5.42 -3.47
CA PHE A 198 4.71 6.28 -2.90
C PHE A 198 5.05 7.35 -3.93
N SER A 199 4.92 8.61 -3.51
CA SER A 199 5.30 9.78 -4.30
C SER A 199 6.41 10.52 -3.56
N PRO A 200 7.48 10.97 -4.24
CA PRO A 200 8.53 11.75 -3.60
C PRO A 200 7.95 13.04 -2.99
N ASP A 201 8.40 13.38 -1.79
CA ASP A 201 8.13 14.68 -1.17
C ASP A 201 9.15 15.70 -1.70
N PHE A 202 8.81 16.38 -2.80
CA PHE A 202 9.62 17.49 -3.32
C PHE A 202 9.34 18.78 -2.53
N PRO A 203 10.37 19.55 -2.17
CA PRO A 203 10.23 20.85 -1.48
C PRO A 203 9.63 21.93 -2.37
#